data_AF-A0A6P4CB10-F1
#
_entry.id   AF-A0A6P4CB10-F1
#
_cell.length_a   1.000
_cell.length_b   1.000
_cell.length_c   1.000
_cell.angle_alpha   90.00
_cell.angle_beta   90.00
_cell.angle_gamma   90.00
#
_symmetry.space_group_name_H-M   'P 1'
#
loop_
_entity.id
_entity.type
_entity.pdbx_description
1 polymer ?
#
loop_
_entity_poly.entity_id
_entity_poly.type
_entity_poly.pdbx_seq_one_letter_code
_entity_poly.pdbx_strand_id
1 'polypeptide(L)'
;MADPKISAYYQTRMAHFGAVTNDWLAQAQSASVITTTPPPPSPPPTAATLSDPSHQKPSFSVIDEFNRWRKQPDLAEAVAAIRALAAVIRSSMATTMMQLEIELKSASDSLKSWDTTSISLTAACDLFMRYVTRTAALEYEDFNSAKSRLIERADKFGEISYTARKVIAMLSQDFIFNGCTILVHGFSRVVLEVLKLAAQNKKLFRVLCTEGRPDRTGLRLSNELAKLDVPVKLVIDSAVAYTMDEVDMVFVGADGVVESGGIINMMGTYQIAMVAKSMSKPVYVAAESYKFARLYPLDQKDLAPALRPVDFGVPIPSKVEVECSARDYTPPQYLTLLFTDLGVLTPSVVSDELIQLYL
;
A
#
# COMPACT_ATOMS: atom_id res chain seq x y z
N MET A 1 -5.90 -1.08 -30.71
CA MET A 1 -6.58 -1.30 -29.42
C MET A 1 -5.92 -0.36 -28.44
N ALA A 2 -6.67 0.50 -27.75
CA ALA A 2 -6.11 1.37 -26.73
C ALA A 2 -5.50 0.47 -25.63
N ASP A 3 -4.24 0.68 -25.28
CA ASP A 3 -3.64 0.02 -24.12
C ASP A 3 -4.58 0.19 -22.92
N PRO A 4 -4.90 -0.88 -22.18
CA PRO A 4 -5.68 -0.73 -20.96
C PRO A 4 -4.93 0.26 -20.07
N LYS A 5 -5.57 1.39 -19.73
CA LYS A 5 -4.98 2.43 -18.89
C LYS A 5 -4.53 1.77 -17.59
N ILE A 6 -3.24 1.47 -17.49
CA ILE A 6 -2.63 0.86 -16.31
C ILE A 6 -2.96 1.79 -15.15
N SER A 7 -3.44 1.21 -14.05
CA SER A 7 -3.80 2.00 -12.90
C SER A 7 -2.64 2.90 -12.44
N ALA A 8 -2.97 4.16 -12.15
CA ALA A 8 -2.00 5.13 -11.68
C ALA A 8 -1.35 4.66 -10.36
N TYR A 9 -2.08 3.93 -9.50
CA TYR A 9 -1.52 3.27 -8.32
C TYR A 9 -0.28 2.44 -8.69
N TYR A 10 -0.41 1.59 -9.69
CA TYR A 10 0.64 0.63 -10.02
C TYR A 10 1.81 1.24 -10.79
N GLN A 11 1.58 2.29 -11.60
CA GLN A 11 2.65 3.00 -12.29
C GLN A 11 3.68 3.61 -11.32
N THR A 12 3.24 4.22 -10.21
CA THR A 12 4.21 4.77 -9.24
C THR A 12 4.81 3.69 -8.34
N ARG A 13 4.07 2.62 -8.02
CA ARG A 13 4.66 1.48 -7.30
C ARG A 13 5.81 0.87 -8.13
N MET A 14 5.64 0.74 -9.46
CA MET A 14 6.70 0.33 -10.40
C MET A 14 7.94 1.22 -10.32
N ALA A 15 7.79 2.55 -10.23
CA ALA A 15 8.92 3.48 -10.07
C ALA A 15 9.65 3.34 -8.71
N HIS A 16 8.99 2.76 -7.69
CA HIS A 16 9.56 2.46 -6.37
C HIS A 16 10.16 1.07 -6.26
N PHE A 17 9.99 0.21 -7.26
CA PHE A 17 10.86 -0.93 -7.37
C PHE A 17 12.21 -0.36 -7.79
N GLY A 18 13.22 -0.50 -6.92
CA GLY A 18 14.56 -0.71 -7.43
C GLY A 18 14.40 -1.84 -8.44
N ALA A 19 14.66 -1.55 -9.71
CA ALA A 19 14.62 -2.57 -10.73
C ALA A 19 15.36 -3.76 -10.14
N VAL A 20 14.65 -4.87 -9.92
CA VAL A 20 15.32 -6.16 -9.80
C VAL A 20 15.80 -6.41 -11.22
N THR A 21 16.85 -5.68 -11.57
CA THR A 21 17.62 -5.92 -12.76
C THR A 21 18.00 -7.39 -12.68
N ASN A 22 18.09 -8.02 -13.83
CA ASN A 22 18.77 -9.30 -13.96
C ASN A 22 20.27 -9.16 -13.64
N ASP A 23 20.69 -8.14 -12.87
CA ASP A 23 22.06 -7.92 -12.42
C ASP A 23 22.54 -9.07 -11.54
N TRP A 24 21.66 -9.83 -10.89
CA TRP A 24 22.05 -11.07 -10.21
C TRP A 24 22.44 -12.18 -11.20
N LEU A 25 21.75 -12.27 -12.35
CA LEU A 25 22.11 -13.15 -13.48
C LEU A 25 23.38 -12.64 -14.17
N ALA A 26 23.53 -11.32 -14.31
CA ALA A 26 24.73 -10.69 -14.86
C ALA A 26 25.93 -10.82 -13.91
N GLN A 27 25.73 -10.78 -12.58
CA GLN A 27 26.77 -11.02 -11.56
C GLN A 27 27.23 -12.47 -11.57
N ALA A 28 26.31 -13.42 -11.78
CA ALA A 28 26.64 -14.84 -11.97
C ALA A 28 27.40 -15.09 -13.30
N GLN A 29 27.08 -14.34 -14.36
CA GLN A 29 27.79 -14.41 -15.65
C GLN A 29 29.14 -13.67 -15.62
N SER A 30 29.25 -12.54 -14.93
CA SER A 30 30.48 -11.73 -14.82
C SER A 30 31.58 -12.39 -14.00
N ALA A 31 31.24 -13.38 -13.18
CA ALA A 31 32.21 -14.21 -12.47
C ALA A 31 32.98 -15.18 -13.39
N SER A 32 32.60 -15.29 -14.68
CA SER A 32 33.19 -16.23 -15.65
C SER A 32 34.01 -15.59 -16.77
N VAL A 33 34.14 -14.25 -16.82
CA VAL A 33 34.84 -13.56 -17.91
C VAL A 33 35.78 -12.49 -17.36
N ILE A 34 37.07 -12.74 -17.49
CA ILE A 34 38.13 -11.78 -17.17
C ILE A 34 38.48 -10.99 -18.45
N THR A 35 38.54 -9.65 -18.32
CA THR A 35 39.55 -8.72 -18.88
C THR A 35 39.05 -7.55 -19.77
N THR A 36 39.37 -6.34 -19.28
CA THR A 36 39.70 -5.04 -19.94
C THR A 36 38.64 -4.10 -20.56
N THR A 37 38.47 -2.94 -19.89
CA THR A 37 37.94 -1.63 -20.34
C THR A 37 39.09 -0.72 -20.89
N PRO A 38 38.87 0.39 -21.64
CA PRO A 38 38.41 1.70 -21.09
C PRO A 38 37.61 2.59 -22.12
N PRO A 39 37.38 3.92 -21.94
CA PRO A 39 36.06 4.55 -21.72
C PRO A 39 35.61 5.55 -22.84
N PRO A 40 34.41 6.17 -22.75
CA PRO A 40 33.78 6.89 -23.88
C PRO A 40 34.08 8.41 -23.91
N PRO A 41 33.97 9.08 -25.08
CA PRO A 41 34.09 10.53 -25.18
C PRO A 41 32.76 11.30 -24.99
N SER A 42 32.88 12.50 -24.44
CA SER A 42 31.85 13.48 -24.08
C SER A 42 31.34 14.33 -25.27
N PRO A 43 30.14 14.96 -25.16
CA PRO A 43 29.53 15.74 -26.25
C PRO A 43 29.92 17.24 -26.23
N PRO A 44 29.86 17.94 -27.40
CA PRO A 44 30.13 19.38 -27.49
C PRO A 44 28.91 20.27 -27.18
N PRO A 45 29.12 21.58 -26.92
CA PRO A 45 28.11 22.48 -26.37
C PRO A 45 27.31 23.22 -27.45
N THR A 46 26.02 23.45 -27.22
CA THR A 46 25.20 24.35 -28.05
C THR A 46 24.42 25.35 -27.21
N ALA A 47 24.83 26.60 -27.40
CA ALA A 47 24.17 27.90 -27.27
C ALA A 47 22.77 27.96 -26.62
N ALA A 48 22.73 28.71 -25.52
CA ALA A 48 21.54 29.27 -24.91
C ALA A 48 20.78 30.20 -25.88
N THR A 49 19.47 30.03 -25.97
CA THR A 49 18.52 31.06 -26.41
C THR A 49 17.46 31.18 -25.33
N LEU A 50 17.55 32.29 -24.58
CA LEU A 50 16.56 32.73 -23.60
C LEU A 50 15.31 33.19 -24.34
N SER A 51 14.21 32.44 -24.22
CA SER A 51 12.87 32.94 -24.45
C SER A 51 12.08 32.80 -23.15
N ASP A 52 11.98 33.93 -22.46
CA ASP A 52 11.24 34.17 -21.23
C ASP A 52 9.72 34.00 -21.46
N PRO A 53 9.02 33.12 -20.75
CA PRO A 53 7.57 33.21 -20.62
C PRO A 53 7.24 33.68 -19.20
N SER A 54 6.92 34.97 -19.12
CA SER A 54 5.81 35.53 -18.33
C SER A 54 5.40 34.76 -17.06
N HIS A 55 5.63 35.39 -15.91
CA HIS A 55 5.02 35.07 -14.62
C HIS A 55 3.53 34.71 -14.72
N GLN A 56 3.23 33.42 -14.86
CA GLN A 56 1.98 32.82 -14.43
C GLN A 56 2.32 32.01 -13.17
N LYS A 57 1.68 32.33 -12.04
CA LYS A 57 1.74 31.47 -10.86
C LYS A 57 1.41 30.03 -11.31
N PRO A 58 2.23 29.02 -10.97
CA PRO A 58 1.93 27.65 -11.38
C PRO A 58 0.54 27.30 -10.87
N SER A 59 -0.36 26.89 -11.77
CA SER A 59 -1.69 26.42 -11.40
C SER A 59 -1.52 25.27 -10.43
N PHE A 60 -1.99 25.44 -9.20
CA PHE A 60 -1.87 24.41 -8.17
C PHE A 60 -2.69 23.18 -8.57
N SER A 61 -2.01 22.07 -8.85
CA SER A 61 -2.60 20.79 -9.22
C SER A 61 -2.42 19.81 -8.06
N VAL A 62 -3.53 19.32 -7.52
CA VAL A 62 -3.56 18.38 -6.40
C VAL A 62 -2.87 17.06 -6.77
N ILE A 63 -3.03 16.64 -8.03
CA ILE A 63 -2.46 15.39 -8.55
C ILE A 63 -0.93 15.48 -8.62
N ASP A 64 -0.38 16.63 -9.00
CA ASP A 64 1.07 16.81 -9.09
C ASP A 64 1.71 16.83 -7.69
N GLU A 65 1.04 17.46 -6.73
CA GLU A 65 1.46 17.44 -5.33
C GLU A 65 1.40 16.02 -4.75
N PHE A 66 0.31 15.29 -5.02
CA PHE A 66 0.18 13.88 -4.63
C PHE A 66 1.31 13.02 -5.22
N ASN A 67 1.60 13.15 -6.51
CA ASN A 67 2.67 12.42 -7.17
C ASN A 67 4.07 12.78 -6.61
N ARG A 68 4.27 14.02 -6.15
CA ARG A 68 5.52 14.44 -5.49
C ARG A 68 5.71 13.72 -4.16
N TRP A 69 4.69 13.72 -3.30
CA TRP A 69 4.76 13.04 -1.99
C TRP A 69 4.87 11.53 -2.14
N ARG A 70 4.16 10.99 -3.12
CA ARG A 70 4.14 9.57 -3.42
C ARG A 70 5.51 9.02 -3.81
N LYS A 71 6.39 9.82 -4.43
CA LYS A 71 7.76 9.43 -4.79
C LYS A 71 8.67 9.15 -3.58
N GLN A 72 8.22 9.41 -2.35
CA GLN A 72 8.96 9.07 -1.15
C GLN A 72 8.66 7.61 -0.73
N PRO A 73 9.66 6.73 -0.64
CA PRO A 73 9.44 5.29 -0.44
C PRO A 73 8.85 4.94 0.93
N ASP A 74 9.13 5.78 1.94
CA ASP A 74 8.72 5.53 3.32
C ASP A 74 7.29 5.98 3.63
N LEU A 75 6.70 6.83 2.77
CA LEU A 75 5.37 7.38 2.99
C LEU A 75 4.28 6.41 2.51
N ALA A 76 3.26 6.25 3.34
CA ALA A 76 2.03 5.59 2.92
C ALA A 76 1.28 6.46 1.92
N GLU A 77 0.57 5.84 0.99
CA GLU A 77 -0.19 6.56 -0.02
C GLU A 77 -1.32 7.41 0.57
N ALA A 78 -1.97 6.89 1.61
CA ALA A 78 -2.92 7.64 2.44
C ALA A 78 -2.31 8.95 2.99
N VAL A 79 -1.05 8.91 3.42
CA VAL A 79 -0.34 10.09 3.93
C VAL A 79 -0.03 11.06 2.79
N ALA A 80 0.36 10.57 1.63
CA ALA A 80 0.58 11.40 0.44
C ALA A 80 -0.71 12.12 0.01
N ALA A 81 -1.85 11.43 0.07
CA ALA A 81 -3.17 12.00 -0.21
C ALA A 81 -3.52 13.14 0.75
N ILE A 82 -3.38 12.91 2.05
CA ILE A 82 -3.70 13.90 3.08
C ILE A 82 -2.74 15.10 3.00
N ARG A 83 -1.46 14.89 2.68
CA ARG A 83 -0.52 15.99 2.42
C ARG A 83 -0.88 16.81 1.18
N ALA A 84 -1.36 16.17 0.12
CA ALA A 84 -1.86 16.87 -1.06
C ALA A 84 -3.10 17.71 -0.73
N LEU A 85 -4.04 17.17 0.05
CA LEU A 85 -5.20 17.92 0.55
C LEU A 85 -4.78 19.07 1.49
N ALA A 86 -3.79 18.88 2.34
CA ALA A 86 -3.25 19.95 3.18
C ALA A 86 -2.65 21.10 2.34
N ALA A 87 -1.99 20.78 1.22
CA ALA A 87 -1.48 21.78 0.29
C ALA A 87 -2.63 22.56 -0.38
N VAL A 88 -3.76 21.91 -0.70
CA VAL A 88 -4.98 22.59 -1.16
C VAL A 88 -5.41 23.62 -0.12
N ILE A 89 -5.52 23.23 1.15
CA ILE A 89 -5.89 24.13 2.25
C ILE A 89 -4.93 25.31 2.34
N ARG A 90 -3.62 25.07 2.30
CA ARG A 90 -2.60 26.14 2.35
C ARG A 90 -2.74 27.13 1.19
N SER A 91 -3.04 26.64 -0.01
CA SER A 91 -3.20 27.46 -1.22
C SER A 91 -4.58 28.13 -1.36
N SER A 92 -5.58 27.66 -0.61
CA SER A 92 -6.96 28.14 -0.71
C SER A 92 -7.10 29.59 -0.23
N MET A 93 -7.84 30.37 -1.01
CA MET A 93 -8.24 31.75 -0.74
C MET A 93 -9.66 31.83 -0.14
N ALA A 94 -10.26 30.69 0.24
CA ALA A 94 -11.58 30.64 0.84
C ALA A 94 -11.63 31.47 2.14
N THR A 95 -12.76 32.15 2.35
CA THR A 95 -13.03 32.95 3.56
C THR A 95 -14.02 32.29 4.51
N THR A 96 -14.71 31.24 4.04
CA THR A 96 -15.72 30.50 4.80
C THR A 96 -15.40 29.02 4.84
N MET A 97 -15.84 28.34 5.89
CA MET A 97 -15.66 26.89 6.03
C MET A 97 -16.40 26.12 4.94
N MET A 98 -17.62 26.54 4.60
CA MET A 98 -18.41 25.91 3.52
C MET A 98 -17.68 25.95 2.18
N GLN A 99 -17.06 27.08 1.82
CA GLN A 99 -16.29 27.17 0.58
C GLN A 99 -15.07 26.25 0.61
N LEU A 100 -14.35 26.20 1.73
CA LEU A 100 -13.19 25.32 1.90
C LEU A 100 -13.58 23.84 1.78
N GLU A 101 -14.73 23.44 2.34
CA GLU A 101 -15.26 22.08 2.23
C GLU A 101 -15.58 21.70 0.77
N ILE A 102 -16.18 22.62 0.00
CA ILE A 102 -16.47 22.39 -1.42
C ILE A 102 -15.18 22.23 -2.22
N GLU A 103 -14.18 23.09 -1.99
CA GLU A 103 -12.88 23.00 -2.64
C GLU A 103 -12.17 21.69 -2.32
N LEU A 104 -12.18 21.27 -1.05
CA LEU A 104 -11.61 20.01 -0.59
C LEU A 104 -12.34 18.79 -1.16
N LYS A 105 -13.68 18.84 -1.24
CA LYS A 105 -14.46 17.78 -1.85
C LYS A 105 -14.12 17.62 -3.34
N SER A 106 -14.05 18.72 -4.07
CA SER A 106 -13.64 18.71 -5.48
C SER A 106 -12.22 18.16 -5.67
N ALA A 107 -11.29 18.54 -4.78
CA ALA A 107 -9.93 18.01 -4.79
C ALA A 107 -9.90 16.50 -4.48
N SER A 108 -10.68 16.05 -3.50
CA SER A 108 -10.81 14.65 -3.12
C SER A 108 -11.39 13.80 -4.24
N ASP A 109 -12.47 14.24 -4.88
CA ASP A 109 -13.09 13.53 -6.00
C ASP A 109 -12.17 13.47 -7.22
N SER A 110 -11.38 14.52 -7.44
CA SER A 110 -10.32 14.54 -8.47
C SER A 110 -9.24 13.49 -8.19
N LEU A 111 -8.80 13.33 -6.94
CA LEU A 111 -7.82 12.28 -6.57
C LEU A 111 -8.40 10.87 -6.71
N LYS A 112 -9.64 10.65 -6.27
CA LYS A 112 -10.33 9.34 -6.37
C LYS A 112 -10.57 8.92 -7.82
N SER A 113 -10.96 9.86 -8.68
CA SER A 113 -11.16 9.60 -10.11
C SER A 113 -9.86 9.36 -10.85
N TRP A 114 -8.75 9.97 -10.39
CA TRP A 114 -7.43 9.76 -10.97
C TRP A 114 -6.88 8.35 -10.67
N ASP A 115 -7.08 7.85 -9.45
CA ASP A 115 -6.70 6.49 -9.06
C ASP A 115 -7.85 5.74 -8.39
N THR A 116 -8.67 5.12 -9.23
CA THR A 116 -9.81 4.30 -8.80
C THR A 116 -9.41 2.98 -8.16
N THR A 117 -8.12 2.63 -8.21
CA THR A 117 -7.65 1.34 -7.71
C THR A 117 -7.13 1.42 -6.29
N SER A 118 -6.66 2.57 -5.84
CA SER A 118 -6.19 2.71 -4.46
C SER A 118 -7.34 2.90 -3.47
N ILE A 119 -7.60 1.83 -2.72
CA ILE A 119 -8.62 1.83 -1.66
C ILE A 119 -8.09 2.62 -0.45
N SER A 120 -6.80 2.48 -0.13
CA SER A 120 -6.12 3.29 0.89
C SER A 120 -6.23 4.79 0.62
N LEU A 121 -6.10 5.22 -0.65
CA LEU A 121 -6.29 6.62 -1.05
C LEU A 121 -7.73 7.09 -0.77
N THR A 122 -8.71 6.30 -1.23
CA THR A 122 -10.13 6.62 -1.08
C THR A 122 -10.52 6.70 0.40
N ALA A 123 -10.13 5.72 1.21
CA ALA A 123 -10.39 5.68 2.64
C ALA A 123 -9.76 6.88 3.38
N ALA A 124 -8.52 7.24 3.05
CA ALA A 124 -7.84 8.39 3.65
C ALA A 124 -8.53 9.72 3.30
N CYS A 125 -8.95 9.87 2.04
CA CYS A 125 -9.73 11.02 1.60
C CYS A 125 -11.06 11.14 2.35
N ASP A 126 -11.82 10.05 2.48
CA ASP A 126 -13.10 10.04 3.19
C ASP A 126 -12.94 10.36 4.67
N LEU A 127 -11.94 9.75 5.31
CA LEU A 127 -11.60 10.02 6.72
C LEU A 127 -11.21 11.49 6.92
N PHE A 128 -10.41 12.06 6.02
CA PHE A 128 -10.01 13.46 6.10
C PHE A 128 -11.20 14.41 5.88
N MET A 129 -12.05 14.15 4.90
CA MET A 129 -13.27 14.93 4.68
C MET A 129 -14.20 14.88 5.90
N ARG A 130 -14.36 13.71 6.52
CA ARG A 130 -15.15 13.59 7.75
C ARG A 130 -14.57 14.43 8.88
N TYR A 131 -13.25 14.42 9.05
CA TYR A 131 -12.58 15.27 10.03
C TYR A 131 -12.80 16.77 9.77
N VAL A 132 -12.75 17.20 8.51
CA VAL A 132 -13.03 18.58 8.12
C VAL A 132 -14.47 18.96 8.51
N THR A 133 -15.46 18.15 8.13
CA THR A 133 -16.87 18.41 8.47
C THR A 133 -17.11 18.43 9.98
N ARG A 134 -16.47 17.55 10.75
CA ARG A 134 -16.57 17.58 12.21
C ARG A 134 -15.94 18.83 12.82
N THR A 135 -14.81 19.28 12.25
CA THR A 135 -14.14 20.53 12.67
C THR A 135 -14.99 21.75 12.31
N ALA A 136 -15.71 21.71 11.19
CA ALA A 136 -16.64 22.76 10.77
C ALA A 136 -17.89 22.87 11.66
N ALA A 137 -18.39 21.72 12.13
CA ALA A 137 -19.58 21.66 13.00
C ALA A 137 -19.32 22.10 14.43
N LEU A 138 -18.06 22.01 14.90
CA LEU A 138 -17.65 22.58 16.16
C LEU A 138 -17.56 24.10 15.98
N GLU A 139 -18.43 24.85 16.65
CA GLU A 139 -18.47 26.32 16.61
C GLU A 139 -17.12 26.90 17.07
N TYR A 140 -16.21 27.11 16.11
CA TYR A 140 -14.94 27.76 16.36
C TYR A 140 -15.05 29.26 16.10
N GLU A 141 -14.50 30.06 17.01
CA GLU A 141 -14.60 31.52 17.01
C GLU A 141 -13.85 32.23 15.85
N ASP A 142 -12.99 31.52 15.09
CA ASP A 142 -12.27 32.07 13.94
C ASP A 142 -11.93 31.03 12.84
N PHE A 143 -12.10 31.44 11.57
CA PHE A 143 -11.82 30.62 10.38
C PHE A 143 -10.34 30.30 10.22
N ASN A 144 -9.44 31.25 10.50
CA ASN A 144 -8.00 31.02 10.35
C ASN A 144 -7.48 29.99 11.37
N SER A 145 -8.07 30.02 12.56
CA SER A 145 -7.80 29.03 13.61
C SER A 145 -8.25 27.63 13.19
N ALA A 146 -9.43 27.51 12.58
CA ALA A 146 -9.90 26.24 12.02
C ALA A 146 -9.00 25.73 10.89
N LYS A 147 -8.62 26.60 9.95
CA LYS A 147 -7.68 26.29 8.85
C LYS A 147 -6.34 25.77 9.37
N SER A 148 -5.79 26.41 10.40
CA SER A 148 -4.51 26.03 11.00
C SER A 148 -4.58 24.64 11.65
N ARG A 149 -5.67 24.32 12.35
CA ARG A 149 -5.90 22.98 12.94
C ARG A 149 -6.00 21.87 11.89
N LEU A 150 -6.65 22.13 10.75
CA LEU A 150 -6.73 21.16 9.66
C LEU A 150 -5.34 20.83 9.10
N ILE A 151 -4.50 21.85 8.92
CA ILE A 151 -3.11 21.68 8.46
C ILE A 151 -2.30 20.91 9.50
N GLU A 152 -2.36 21.31 10.77
CA GLU A 152 -1.66 20.63 11.86
C GLU A 152 -2.04 19.15 11.95
N ARG A 153 -3.34 18.83 11.81
CA ARG A 153 -3.81 17.45 11.81
C ARG A 153 -3.30 16.67 10.60
N ALA A 154 -3.31 17.27 9.42
CA ALA A 154 -2.80 16.64 8.22
C ALA A 154 -1.30 16.34 8.31
N ASP A 155 -0.51 17.25 8.90
CA ASP A 155 0.92 17.03 9.14
C ASP A 155 1.13 15.91 10.17
N LYS A 156 0.37 15.93 11.28
CA LYS A 156 0.35 14.87 12.30
C LYS A 156 -0.06 13.50 11.76
N PHE A 157 -0.88 13.44 10.71
CA PHE A 157 -1.32 12.17 10.12
C PHE A 157 -0.14 11.31 9.63
N GLY A 158 0.94 11.94 9.13
CA GLY A 158 2.14 11.21 8.73
C GLY A 158 2.83 10.52 9.92
N GLU A 159 2.90 11.20 11.06
CA GLU A 159 3.47 10.65 12.30
C GLU A 159 2.59 9.54 12.88
N ILE A 160 1.27 9.72 12.82
CA ILE A 160 0.28 8.70 13.22
C ILE A 160 0.47 7.44 12.36
N SER A 161 0.62 7.56 11.04
CA SER A 161 0.85 6.43 10.15
C SER A 161 2.13 5.64 10.49
N TYR A 162 3.21 6.32 10.87
CA TYR A 162 4.45 5.66 11.28
C TYR A 162 4.32 5.00 12.66
N THR A 163 3.69 5.68 13.61
CA THR A 163 3.45 5.16 14.96
C THR A 163 2.52 3.95 14.93
N ALA A 164 1.47 3.99 14.11
CA ALA A 164 0.53 2.88 13.92
C ALA A 164 1.25 1.58 13.53
N ARG A 165 2.20 1.64 12.60
CA ARG A 165 2.99 0.46 12.21
C ARG A 165 3.81 -0.12 13.36
N LYS A 166 4.39 0.73 14.21
CA LYS A 166 5.13 0.29 15.40
C LYS A 166 4.22 -0.34 16.44
N VAL A 167 3.04 0.26 16.68
CA VAL A 167 2.04 -0.28 17.61
C VAL A 167 1.59 -1.66 17.13
N ILE A 168 1.26 -1.81 15.84
CA ILE A 168 0.90 -3.09 15.26
C ILE A 168 2.01 -4.13 15.42
N ALA A 169 3.27 -3.74 15.16
CA ALA A 169 4.42 -4.63 15.36
C ALA A 169 4.54 -5.08 16.82
N MET A 170 4.40 -4.15 17.78
CA MET A 170 4.48 -4.45 19.21
C MET A 170 3.36 -5.37 19.69
N LEU A 171 2.16 -5.27 19.13
CA LEU A 171 1.02 -6.14 19.48
C LEU A 171 1.14 -7.53 18.81
N SER A 172 1.58 -7.56 17.56
CA SER A 172 1.62 -8.78 16.75
C SER A 172 2.76 -9.70 17.15
N GLN A 173 3.87 -9.15 17.68
CA GLN A 173 5.05 -9.95 18.00
C GLN A 173 4.73 -11.08 18.98
N ASP A 174 3.78 -10.90 19.91
CA ASP A 174 3.50 -11.88 20.96
C ASP A 174 2.87 -13.16 20.43
N PHE A 175 2.25 -13.10 19.24
CA PHE A 175 1.72 -14.26 18.53
C PHE A 175 2.82 -15.08 17.85
N ILE A 176 4.00 -14.51 17.63
CA ILE A 176 5.16 -15.21 17.07
C ILE A 176 5.89 -15.93 18.23
N PHE A 177 5.88 -17.26 18.19
CA PHE A 177 6.57 -18.11 19.16
C PHE A 177 7.84 -18.74 18.56
N ASN A 178 8.75 -19.19 19.42
CA ASN A 178 10.01 -19.78 18.99
C ASN A 178 9.79 -21.12 18.26
N GLY A 179 10.48 -21.30 17.14
CA GLY A 179 10.37 -22.47 16.26
C GLY A 179 9.23 -22.41 15.26
N CYS A 180 8.43 -21.33 15.23
CA CYS A 180 7.30 -21.25 14.31
C CYS A 180 7.73 -21.02 12.85
N THR A 181 6.90 -21.51 11.92
CA THR A 181 7.00 -21.22 10.49
C THR A 181 5.82 -20.34 10.07
N ILE A 182 6.13 -19.17 9.51
CA ILE A 182 5.15 -18.16 9.10
C ILE A 182 5.08 -18.11 7.57
N LEU A 183 3.87 -18.20 7.00
CA LEU A 183 3.65 -17.92 5.58
C LEU A 183 3.29 -16.45 5.38
N VAL A 184 3.97 -15.77 4.45
CA VAL A 184 3.68 -14.38 4.08
C VAL A 184 3.43 -14.26 2.57
N HIS A 185 2.40 -13.50 2.23
CA HIS A 185 2.04 -13.22 0.85
C HIS A 185 2.43 -11.80 0.41
N GLY A 186 3.30 -11.72 -0.59
CA GLY A 186 3.76 -10.46 -1.17
C GLY A 186 4.56 -9.58 -0.21
N PHE A 187 4.69 -8.30 -0.55
CA PHE A 187 5.36 -7.29 0.29
C PHE A 187 4.35 -6.39 0.99
N SER A 188 4.36 -6.41 2.32
CA SER A 188 3.66 -5.45 3.18
C SER A 188 4.64 -4.80 4.14
N ARG A 189 4.57 -3.46 4.22
CA ARG A 189 5.41 -2.66 5.13
C ARG A 189 5.14 -2.97 6.59
N VAL A 190 3.88 -3.23 6.94
CA VAL A 190 3.48 -3.52 8.32
C VAL A 190 3.96 -4.91 8.72
N VAL A 191 3.79 -5.90 7.83
CA VAL A 191 4.25 -7.28 8.08
C VAL A 191 5.77 -7.33 8.19
N LEU A 192 6.50 -6.59 7.33
CA LEU A 192 7.95 -6.47 7.46
C LEU A 192 8.36 -5.90 8.82
N GLU A 193 7.68 -4.85 9.30
CA GLU A 193 7.99 -4.24 10.61
C GLU A 193 7.70 -5.20 11.77
N VAL A 194 6.60 -5.97 11.70
CA VAL A 194 6.26 -7.03 12.67
C VAL A 194 7.37 -8.08 12.75
N LEU A 195 7.79 -8.62 11.60
CA LEU A 195 8.83 -9.64 11.53
C LEU A 195 10.20 -9.11 11.93
N LYS A 196 10.51 -7.86 11.56
CA LYS A 196 11.74 -7.18 11.94
C LYS A 196 11.82 -6.99 13.45
N LEU A 197 10.74 -6.54 14.09
CA LEU A 197 10.69 -6.39 15.54
C LEU A 197 10.83 -7.75 16.25
N ALA A 198 10.17 -8.80 15.74
CA ALA A 198 10.31 -10.15 16.27
C ALA A 198 11.76 -10.67 16.18
N ALA A 199 12.45 -10.42 15.07
CA ALA A 199 13.85 -10.77 14.89
C ALA A 199 14.78 -9.97 15.82
N GLN A 200 14.55 -8.67 15.99
CA GLN A 200 15.29 -7.82 16.93
C GLN A 200 15.14 -8.30 18.38
N ASN A 201 13.97 -8.84 18.72
CA ASN A 201 13.70 -9.46 20.01
C ASN A 201 14.21 -10.90 20.13
N LYS A 202 15.07 -11.33 19.20
CA LYS A 202 15.76 -12.63 19.17
C LYS A 202 14.81 -13.84 19.17
N LYS A 203 13.60 -13.68 18.61
CA LYS A 203 12.70 -14.80 18.38
C LYS A 203 13.23 -15.66 17.24
N LEU A 204 13.21 -16.98 17.42
CA LEU A 204 13.66 -17.93 16.41
C LEU A 204 12.45 -18.35 15.57
N PHE A 205 12.38 -17.94 14.32
CA PHE A 205 11.29 -18.32 13.42
C PHE A 205 11.80 -18.42 11.98
N ARG A 206 11.03 -19.11 11.14
CA ARG A 206 11.28 -19.27 9.70
C ARG A 206 10.14 -18.66 8.90
N VAL A 207 10.43 -18.06 7.75
CA VAL A 207 9.41 -17.45 6.89
C VAL A 207 9.35 -18.15 5.54
N LEU A 208 8.16 -18.59 5.15
CA LEU A 208 7.82 -18.98 3.78
C LEU A 208 7.23 -17.75 3.08
N CYS A 209 7.81 -17.33 1.96
CA CYS A 209 7.33 -16.18 1.21
C CYS A 209 6.89 -16.62 -0.19
N THR A 210 5.68 -16.27 -0.59
CA THR A 210 5.20 -16.53 -1.95
C THR A 210 5.86 -15.57 -2.93
N GLU A 211 6.14 -15.94 -4.18
CA GLU A 211 6.68 -15.05 -5.22
C GLU A 211 5.88 -13.74 -5.33
N GLY A 212 4.55 -13.83 -5.28
CA GLY A 212 3.64 -12.68 -5.34
C GLY A 212 3.59 -12.10 -6.76
N ARG A 213 3.12 -12.88 -7.71
CA ARG A 213 2.80 -12.43 -9.08
C ARG A 213 1.57 -11.50 -9.06
N PRO A 214 1.51 -10.46 -9.91
CA PRO A 214 2.40 -10.16 -11.05
C PRO A 214 3.69 -9.41 -10.70
N ASP A 215 3.79 -8.78 -9.52
CA ASP A 215 4.90 -7.86 -9.19
C ASP A 215 6.18 -8.49 -8.69
N ARG A 216 6.10 -9.77 -8.36
CA ARG A 216 7.15 -10.48 -7.65
C ARG A 216 7.50 -9.76 -6.33
N THR A 217 6.49 -9.21 -5.65
CA THR A 217 6.71 -8.45 -4.42
C THR A 217 7.26 -9.31 -3.29
N GLY A 218 7.00 -10.62 -3.31
CA GLY A 218 7.60 -11.54 -2.34
C GLY A 218 9.12 -11.57 -2.39
N LEU A 219 9.72 -11.43 -3.57
CA LEU A 219 11.18 -11.34 -3.72
C LEU A 219 11.76 -10.16 -2.94
N ARG A 220 11.05 -9.02 -2.94
CA ARG A 220 11.45 -7.86 -2.16
C ARG A 220 11.41 -8.15 -0.66
N LEU A 221 10.34 -8.79 -0.18
CA LEU A 221 10.23 -9.15 1.24
C LEU A 221 11.32 -10.14 1.64
N SER A 222 11.55 -11.18 0.84
CA SER A 222 12.58 -12.18 1.12
C SER A 222 13.97 -11.57 1.20
N ASN A 223 14.29 -10.61 0.33
CA ASN A 223 15.57 -9.90 0.35
C ASN A 223 15.73 -9.03 1.61
N GLU A 224 14.67 -8.34 2.04
CA GLU A 224 14.71 -7.52 3.27
C GLU A 224 14.85 -8.39 4.53
N LEU A 225 14.18 -9.54 4.59
CA LEU A 225 14.29 -10.48 5.70
C LEU A 225 15.64 -11.21 5.71
N ALA A 226 16.20 -11.53 4.55
CA ALA A 226 17.53 -12.13 4.44
C ALA A 226 18.63 -11.22 4.99
N LYS A 227 18.50 -9.89 4.83
CA LYS A 227 19.42 -8.90 5.44
C LYS A 227 19.35 -8.87 6.98
N LEU A 228 18.29 -9.41 7.56
CA LEU A 228 18.06 -9.46 9.01
C LEU A 228 18.41 -10.84 9.60
N ASP A 229 19.11 -11.69 8.84
CA ASP A 229 19.49 -13.06 9.22
C ASP A 229 18.29 -13.97 9.58
N VAL A 230 17.10 -13.66 9.05
CA VAL A 230 15.91 -14.51 9.21
C VAL A 230 15.93 -15.61 8.13
N PRO A 231 15.75 -16.90 8.48
CA PRO A 231 15.63 -17.97 7.49
C PRO A 231 14.37 -17.79 6.63
N VAL A 232 14.56 -17.54 5.33
CA VAL A 232 13.46 -17.37 4.35
C VAL A 232 13.52 -18.43 3.27
N LYS A 233 12.37 -19.02 2.93
CA LYS A 233 12.19 -19.91 1.79
C LYS A 233 11.16 -19.31 0.84
N LEU A 234 11.56 -19.09 -0.41
CA LEU A 234 10.65 -18.61 -1.45
C LEU A 234 9.83 -19.77 -2.03
N VAL A 235 8.53 -19.55 -2.22
CA VAL A 235 7.57 -20.53 -2.72
C VAL A 235 6.83 -19.94 -3.91
N ILE A 236 6.61 -20.72 -4.96
CA ILE A 236 5.76 -20.28 -6.07
C ILE A 236 4.30 -20.18 -5.62
N ASP A 237 3.53 -19.25 -6.19
CA ASP A 237 2.16 -18.98 -5.74
C ASP A 237 1.25 -20.24 -5.83
N SER A 238 1.50 -21.14 -6.77
CA SER A 238 0.77 -22.41 -6.93
C SER A 238 1.15 -23.49 -5.91
N ALA A 239 2.29 -23.38 -5.23
CA ALA A 239 2.79 -24.38 -4.27
C ALA A 239 2.42 -24.05 -2.82
N VAL A 240 1.57 -23.03 -2.58
CA VAL A 240 1.10 -22.67 -1.23
C VAL A 240 0.53 -23.87 -0.50
N ALA A 241 -0.41 -24.60 -1.12
CA ALA A 241 -1.05 -25.75 -0.50
C ALA A 241 -0.07 -26.89 -0.21
N TYR A 242 0.95 -27.07 -1.06
CA TYR A 242 2.00 -28.06 -0.85
C TYR A 242 2.85 -27.76 0.39
N THR A 243 3.11 -26.48 0.68
CA THR A 243 3.94 -26.07 1.82
C THR A 243 3.15 -25.82 3.12
N MET A 244 1.83 -25.82 3.06
CA MET A 244 0.98 -25.36 4.17
C MET A 244 1.01 -26.29 5.39
N ASP A 245 1.36 -27.56 5.22
CA ASP A 245 1.55 -28.49 6.34
C ASP A 245 2.70 -28.06 7.26
N GLU A 246 3.76 -27.46 6.70
CA GLU A 246 4.91 -26.93 7.45
C GLU A 246 4.60 -25.58 8.12
N VAL A 247 3.50 -24.91 7.77
CA VAL A 247 3.16 -23.56 8.23
C VAL A 247 2.36 -23.62 9.53
N ASP A 248 2.71 -22.79 10.50
CA ASP A 248 1.96 -22.67 11.76
C ASP A 248 0.93 -21.55 11.70
N MET A 249 1.24 -20.46 11.00
CA MET A 249 0.36 -19.30 10.86
C MET A 249 0.63 -18.53 9.57
N VAL A 250 -0.39 -17.86 9.06
CA VAL A 250 -0.28 -16.99 7.88
C VAL A 250 -0.35 -15.53 8.32
N PHE A 251 0.58 -14.71 7.84
CA PHE A 251 0.55 -13.25 8.00
C PHE A 251 0.37 -12.58 6.66
N VAL A 252 -0.66 -11.76 6.53
CA VAL A 252 -0.92 -10.95 5.33
C VAL A 252 -1.08 -9.49 5.68
N GLY A 253 -0.74 -8.61 4.73
CA GLY A 253 -1.10 -7.20 4.81
C GLY A 253 -2.51 -6.95 4.27
N ALA A 254 -2.97 -5.71 4.37
CA ALA A 254 -4.14 -5.24 3.64
C ALA A 254 -3.88 -3.87 2.99
N ASP A 255 -4.40 -3.70 1.77
CA ASP A 255 -4.51 -2.40 1.10
C ASP A 255 -5.80 -1.67 1.51
N GLY A 256 -6.81 -2.41 1.97
CA GLY A 256 -8.03 -1.87 2.56
C GLY A 256 -8.74 -2.92 3.41
N VAL A 257 -9.47 -2.47 4.43
CA VAL A 257 -10.37 -3.31 5.24
C VAL A 257 -11.79 -2.83 5.02
N VAL A 258 -12.70 -3.73 4.68
CA VAL A 258 -14.09 -3.40 4.33
C VAL A 258 -15.00 -3.48 5.57
N GLU A 259 -16.22 -2.94 5.45
CA GLU A 259 -17.20 -2.88 6.54
C GLU A 259 -17.56 -4.26 7.10
N SER A 260 -17.56 -5.31 6.27
CA SER A 260 -17.81 -6.69 6.71
C SER A 260 -16.66 -7.31 7.53
N GLY A 261 -15.53 -6.60 7.69
CA GLY A 261 -14.31 -7.12 8.31
C GLY A 261 -13.45 -7.98 7.37
N GLY A 262 -13.84 -8.10 6.10
CA GLY A 262 -13.00 -8.67 5.06
C GLY A 262 -11.85 -7.72 4.68
N ILE A 263 -10.88 -8.23 3.93
CA ILE A 263 -9.72 -7.45 3.48
C ILE A 263 -9.64 -7.41 1.97
N ILE A 264 -9.06 -6.34 1.45
CA ILE A 264 -8.67 -6.23 0.05
C ILE A 264 -7.16 -6.11 0.00
N ASN A 265 -6.53 -7.01 -0.73
CA ASN A 265 -5.07 -7.09 -0.81
C ASN A 265 -4.66 -7.60 -2.19
N MET A 266 -3.35 -7.85 -2.37
CA MET A 266 -2.79 -8.46 -3.57
C MET A 266 -3.45 -9.80 -3.95
N MET A 267 -3.58 -10.05 -5.26
CA MET A 267 -4.09 -11.32 -5.80
C MET A 267 -3.40 -12.53 -5.19
N GLY A 268 -4.21 -13.48 -4.73
CA GLY A 268 -3.75 -14.72 -4.12
C GLY A 268 -3.95 -14.72 -2.61
N THR A 269 -4.24 -13.58 -1.99
CA THR A 269 -4.58 -13.51 -0.57
C THR A 269 -5.81 -14.37 -0.25
N TYR A 270 -6.85 -14.29 -1.10
CA TYR A 270 -8.06 -15.08 -0.91
C TYR A 270 -7.79 -16.59 -1.06
N GLN A 271 -6.98 -16.98 -2.04
CA GLN A 271 -6.57 -18.37 -2.25
C GLN A 271 -5.81 -18.91 -1.03
N ILE A 272 -4.83 -18.16 -0.52
CA ILE A 272 -4.05 -18.56 0.65
C ILE A 272 -4.94 -18.68 1.88
N ALA A 273 -5.85 -17.72 2.10
CA ALA A 273 -6.77 -17.74 3.23
C ALA A 273 -7.72 -18.95 3.18
N MET A 274 -8.20 -19.31 1.99
CA MET A 274 -9.03 -20.50 1.79
C MET A 274 -8.27 -21.80 2.11
N VAL A 275 -7.04 -21.94 1.62
CA VAL A 275 -6.18 -23.10 1.89
C VAL A 275 -5.84 -23.18 3.39
N ALA A 276 -5.44 -22.07 3.99
CA ALA A 276 -5.13 -22.00 5.42
C ALA A 276 -6.32 -22.43 6.28
N LYS A 277 -7.53 -21.94 5.95
CA LYS A 277 -8.77 -22.34 6.63
C LYS A 277 -9.04 -23.84 6.50
N SER A 278 -8.83 -24.42 5.31
CA SER A 278 -9.04 -25.86 5.07
C SER A 278 -8.09 -26.74 5.90
N MET A 279 -6.88 -26.24 6.18
CA MET A 279 -5.86 -26.92 6.99
C MET A 279 -5.83 -26.45 8.45
N SER A 280 -6.87 -25.72 8.89
CA SER A 280 -7.00 -25.20 10.25
C SER A 280 -5.82 -24.33 10.73
N LYS A 281 -5.18 -23.59 9.82
CA LYS A 281 -4.11 -22.65 10.13
C LYS A 281 -4.69 -21.25 10.32
N PRO A 282 -4.33 -20.52 11.39
CA PRO A 282 -4.82 -19.17 11.62
C PRO A 282 -4.26 -18.20 10.58
N VAL A 283 -5.11 -17.28 10.14
CA VAL A 283 -4.78 -16.21 9.19
C VAL A 283 -4.86 -14.87 9.91
N TYR A 284 -3.71 -14.24 10.06
CA TYR A 284 -3.56 -12.95 10.70
C TYR A 284 -3.34 -11.86 9.67
N VAL A 285 -4.01 -10.73 9.87
CA VAL A 285 -3.92 -9.57 8.98
C VAL A 285 -3.31 -8.41 9.73
N ALA A 286 -2.27 -7.79 9.20
CA ALA A 286 -1.72 -6.56 9.74
C ALA A 286 -2.16 -5.37 8.87
N ALA A 287 -2.96 -4.47 9.45
CA ALA A 287 -3.53 -3.32 8.74
C ALA A 287 -3.66 -2.11 9.65
N GLU A 288 -3.32 -0.93 9.14
CA GLU A 288 -3.54 0.33 9.85
C GLU A 288 -5.01 0.76 9.80
N SER A 289 -5.52 1.36 10.87
CA SER A 289 -6.91 1.80 11.05
C SER A 289 -7.38 2.77 9.97
N TYR A 290 -6.48 3.63 9.46
CA TYR A 290 -6.80 4.58 8.40
C TYR A 290 -7.06 3.92 7.03
N LYS A 291 -6.85 2.60 6.89
CA LYS A 291 -7.20 1.83 5.69
C LYS A 291 -8.61 1.24 5.74
N PHE A 292 -9.36 1.51 6.81
CA PHE A 292 -10.73 1.06 6.94
C PHE A 292 -11.61 1.89 5.99
N ALA A 293 -12.20 1.21 5.01
CA ALA A 293 -12.96 1.80 3.93
C ALA A 293 -14.44 1.48 4.09
N ARG A 294 -15.30 2.47 3.82
CA ARG A 294 -16.75 2.30 3.75
C ARG A 294 -17.17 1.65 2.43
N LEU A 295 -16.83 0.38 2.32
CA LEU A 295 -17.10 -0.46 1.15
C LEU A 295 -17.64 -1.80 1.65
N TYR A 296 -18.60 -2.36 0.93
CA TYR A 296 -19.21 -3.65 1.25
C TYR A 296 -19.30 -4.52 -0.03
N PRO A 297 -18.18 -5.12 -0.48
CA PRO A 297 -18.22 -6.02 -1.62
C PRO A 297 -18.90 -7.33 -1.19
N LEU A 298 -19.84 -7.81 -2.00
CA LEU A 298 -20.47 -9.12 -1.82
C LEU A 298 -19.61 -10.20 -2.45
N ASP A 299 -19.12 -9.92 -3.66
CA ASP A 299 -18.30 -10.81 -4.46
C ASP A 299 -17.03 -10.13 -4.98
N GLN A 300 -16.11 -10.92 -5.53
CA GLN A 300 -14.89 -10.43 -6.19
C GLN A 300 -15.17 -9.41 -7.30
N LYS A 301 -16.32 -9.52 -7.95
CA LYS A 301 -16.73 -8.69 -9.09
C LYS A 301 -17.20 -7.28 -8.70
N ASP A 302 -17.51 -7.08 -7.41
CA ASP A 302 -17.93 -5.77 -6.91
C ASP A 302 -16.75 -4.83 -6.71
N LEU A 303 -15.52 -5.35 -6.78
CA LEU A 303 -14.31 -4.55 -6.77
C LEU A 303 -14.02 -3.97 -8.16
N ALA A 304 -13.66 -2.69 -8.20
CA ALA A 304 -13.13 -2.09 -9.41
C ALA A 304 -11.84 -2.82 -9.84
N PRO A 305 -11.73 -3.27 -11.10
CA PRO A 305 -10.61 -4.07 -11.55
C PRO A 305 -9.31 -3.26 -11.48
N ALA A 306 -8.37 -3.78 -10.69
CA ALA A 306 -7.08 -3.16 -10.48
C ALA A 306 -6.10 -3.65 -11.57
N LEU A 307 -6.24 -3.15 -12.80
CA LEU A 307 -5.54 -3.68 -13.97
C LEU A 307 -4.03 -3.49 -13.91
N ARG A 308 -3.31 -4.58 -14.15
CA ARG A 308 -1.84 -4.61 -14.20
C ARG A 308 -1.35 -5.56 -15.29
N PRO A 309 -0.33 -5.17 -16.08
CA PRO A 309 0.26 -6.07 -17.06
C PRO A 309 0.85 -7.30 -16.36
N VAL A 310 0.51 -8.49 -16.87
CA VAL A 310 1.03 -9.75 -16.36
C VAL A 310 2.00 -10.34 -17.38
N ASP A 311 3.26 -10.51 -16.98
CA ASP A 311 4.30 -11.09 -17.84
C ASP A 311 4.40 -12.60 -17.64
N PHE A 312 3.72 -13.39 -18.48
CA PHE A 312 3.75 -14.85 -18.40
C PHE A 312 5.07 -15.48 -18.89
N GLY A 313 6.05 -14.69 -19.34
CA GLY A 313 7.33 -15.19 -19.87
C GLY A 313 7.24 -15.86 -21.24
N VAL A 314 6.03 -16.07 -21.76
CA VAL A 314 5.73 -16.59 -23.09
C VAL A 314 4.76 -15.68 -23.83
N PRO A 315 4.89 -15.50 -25.16
CA PRO A 315 3.98 -14.67 -25.93
C PRO A 315 2.57 -15.26 -25.92
N ILE A 316 1.59 -14.44 -25.54
CA ILE A 316 0.19 -14.83 -25.47
C ILE A 316 -0.44 -14.62 -26.85
N PRO A 317 -1.16 -15.62 -27.40
CA PRO A 317 -1.88 -15.44 -28.66
C PRO A 317 -2.93 -14.34 -28.56
N SER A 318 -3.10 -13.54 -29.62
CA SER A 318 -3.98 -12.36 -29.63
C SER A 318 -5.48 -12.65 -29.41
N LYS A 319 -5.89 -13.93 -29.45
CA LYS A 319 -7.27 -14.38 -29.21
C LYS A 319 -7.53 -14.80 -27.75
N VAL A 320 -6.51 -14.84 -26.90
CA VAL A 320 -6.63 -15.27 -25.51
C VAL A 320 -6.87 -14.03 -24.64
N GLU A 321 -7.97 -14.05 -23.90
CA GLU A 321 -8.27 -13.04 -22.89
C GLU A 321 -7.43 -13.30 -21.63
N VAL A 322 -6.90 -12.23 -21.05
CA VAL A 322 -6.03 -12.29 -19.87
C VAL A 322 -6.69 -11.52 -18.75
N GLU A 323 -6.88 -12.19 -17.62
CA GLU A 323 -7.27 -11.53 -16.37
C GLU A 323 -6.06 -10.78 -15.81
N CYS A 324 -6.20 -9.46 -15.70
CA CYS A 324 -5.13 -8.54 -15.31
C CYS A 324 -5.40 -7.88 -13.94
N SER A 325 -6.46 -8.28 -13.23
CA SER A 325 -6.74 -7.79 -11.88
C SER A 325 -5.58 -8.15 -10.94
N ALA A 326 -5.11 -7.16 -10.19
CA ALA A 326 -4.00 -7.29 -9.25
C ALA A 326 -4.42 -7.25 -7.77
N ARG A 327 -5.73 -7.27 -7.48
CA ARG A 327 -6.26 -7.37 -6.11
C ARG A 327 -7.45 -8.30 -6.02
N ASP A 328 -7.55 -8.98 -4.88
CA ASP A 328 -8.69 -9.81 -4.51
C ASP A 328 -9.33 -9.34 -3.20
N TYR A 329 -10.59 -9.73 -3.02
CA TYR A 329 -11.33 -9.60 -1.78
C TYR A 329 -11.20 -10.90 -0.97
N THR A 330 -10.86 -10.81 0.30
CA THR A 330 -10.89 -11.96 1.21
C THR A 330 -12.02 -11.79 2.22
N PRO A 331 -13.06 -12.65 2.18
CA PRO A 331 -14.17 -12.59 3.12
C PRO A 331 -13.72 -12.80 4.58
N PRO A 332 -14.43 -12.20 5.55
CA PRO A 332 -14.06 -12.26 6.98
C PRO A 332 -14.00 -13.68 7.55
N GLN A 333 -14.76 -14.64 7.01
CA GLN A 333 -14.82 -16.02 7.50
C GLN A 333 -13.48 -16.80 7.43
N TYR A 334 -12.57 -16.36 6.56
CA TYR A 334 -11.25 -16.94 6.40
C TYR A 334 -10.19 -16.26 7.28
N LEU A 335 -10.52 -15.12 7.88
CA LEU A 335 -9.62 -14.34 8.71
C LEU A 335 -9.81 -14.69 10.18
N THR A 336 -8.72 -14.79 10.93
CA THR A 336 -8.75 -15.10 12.35
C THR A 336 -8.73 -13.83 13.18
N LEU A 337 -7.68 -13.00 13.02
CA LEU A 337 -7.53 -11.74 13.74
C LEU A 337 -6.92 -10.66 12.82
N LEU A 338 -7.31 -9.41 13.07
CA LEU A 338 -6.76 -8.22 12.46
C LEU A 338 -5.95 -7.45 13.51
N PHE A 339 -4.65 -7.32 13.27
CA PHE A 339 -3.75 -6.50 14.06
C PHE A 339 -3.76 -5.07 13.52
N THR A 340 -4.24 -4.16 14.37
CA THR A 340 -4.39 -2.74 14.06
C THR A 340 -3.80 -1.89 15.17
N ASP A 341 -3.65 -0.59 14.92
CA ASP A 341 -3.24 0.40 15.92
C ASP A 341 -4.31 0.65 16.99
N LEU A 342 -5.56 0.24 16.73
CA LEU A 342 -6.64 0.24 17.73
C LEU A 342 -6.57 -0.98 18.67
N GLY A 343 -5.81 -2.01 18.28
CA GLY A 343 -5.69 -3.26 19.02
C GLY A 343 -5.83 -4.48 18.12
N VAL A 344 -5.99 -5.64 18.77
CA VAL A 344 -6.27 -6.91 18.11
C VAL A 344 -7.78 -7.06 17.95
N LEU A 345 -8.26 -7.02 16.72
CA LEU A 345 -9.68 -7.04 16.39
C LEU A 345 -10.07 -8.38 15.78
N THR A 346 -11.28 -8.85 16.10
CA THR A 346 -11.94 -9.89 15.30
C THR A 346 -12.65 -9.23 14.11
N PRO A 347 -12.87 -9.94 13.00
CA PRO A 347 -13.55 -9.35 11.83
C PRO A 347 -14.91 -8.71 12.15
N SER A 348 -15.65 -9.24 13.13
CA SER A 348 -16.94 -8.68 13.53
C SER A 348 -16.85 -7.29 14.17
N VAL A 349 -15.76 -7.00 14.89
CA VAL A 349 -15.56 -5.73 15.61
C VAL A 349 -15.16 -4.59 14.67
N VAL A 350 -14.66 -4.92 13.47
CA VAL A 350 -14.26 -3.92 12.46
C VAL A 350 -15.41 -2.99 12.09
N SER A 351 -16.64 -3.51 11.99
CA SER A 351 -17.82 -2.70 11.72
C SER A 351 -18.10 -1.69 12.82
N ASP A 352 -17.93 -2.08 14.09
CA ASP A 352 -18.17 -1.19 15.24
C ASP A 352 -17.13 -0.07 15.28
N GLU A 353 -15.86 -0.39 15.03
CA GLU A 353 -14.78 0.60 14.94
C GLU A 353 -14.96 1.55 13.75
N LEU A 354 -15.43 1.04 12.60
CA LEU A 354 -15.80 1.88 11.46
C LEU A 354 -16.93 2.84 11.81
N ILE A 355 -17.95 2.39 12.53
CA ILE A 355 -19.04 3.25 13.00
C ILE A 355 -18.49 4.35 13.90
N GLN A 356 -17.58 4.04 14.84
CA GLN A 356 -16.96 5.03 15.73
C GLN A 356 -16.03 6.01 15.00
N LEU A 357 -15.32 5.57 13.96
CA LEU A 357 -14.45 6.43 13.17
C LEU A 357 -15.23 7.43 12.32
N TYR A 358 -16.44 7.06 11.88
CA TYR A 358 -17.26 7.85 10.96
C TYR A 358 -18.44 8.59 11.62
N LEU A 359 -18.86 8.23 12.83
CA LEU A 359 -19.78 9.06 13.65
C LEU A 359 -18.99 10.16 14.35
#